data_AF-A0A7W8QRB6-F1
#
_entry.id   AF-A0A7W8QRB6-F1
#
_cell.length_a   1.000
_cell.length_b   1.000
_cell.length_c   1.000
_cell.angle_alpha   90.00
_cell.angle_beta   90.00
_cell.angle_gamma   90.00
#
_symmetry.space_group_name_H-M   'P 1'
#
loop_
_entity.id
_entity.type
_entity.pdbx_description
1 polymer ?
#
loop_
_entity_poly.entity_id
_entity_poly.type
_entity_poly.pdbx_seq_one_letter_code
_entity_poly.pdbx_strand_id
1 'polypeptide(L)'
;MDERPRWSKQTVHARLGLTVETLLAGGRLDESDLPSPWDAWWISHRLARPAPALGMDPARSPGACPDCRRAAAELSASRPPRHTDGLPIPPPCGCLHTWCTWMRAPAPFHRWPIPRLALALAKPDAPREPITRYLARHYRILHRRTVHLSSVDVRRLYPEAYGARFVAERDAYLTSGPSQALVLLDASASVQAGTVKAAVRSRLQAGRLRNHLHMADNPAETFADLLHLVGIRDLTDLYETYEADLAPARLAHYRDVLERGAPGPARLGSRTARPPPQP
;
A
#
# COMPACT_ATOMS: atom_id res chain seq x y z
N MET A 1 19.32 25.99 -8.04
CA MET A 1 19.27 25.54 -6.64
C MET A 1 17.90 24.92 -6.44
N ASP A 2 17.80 23.63 -6.77
CA ASP A 2 16.54 22.88 -6.82
C ASP A 2 16.51 21.97 -5.59
N GLU A 3 16.24 22.54 -4.41
CA GLU A 3 15.92 21.76 -3.22
C GLU A 3 14.54 21.12 -3.44
N ARG A 4 14.49 20.09 -4.28
CA ARG A 4 13.33 19.22 -4.33
C ARG A 4 13.12 18.72 -2.90
N PRO A 5 11.91 18.91 -2.34
CA PRO A 5 11.63 18.48 -0.99
C PRO A 5 12.06 17.02 -0.77
N ARG A 6 12.62 16.74 0.41
CA ARG A 6 13.16 15.45 0.90
C ARG A 6 12.12 14.32 1.00
N TRP A 7 11.11 14.29 0.15
CA TRP A 7 10.00 13.35 0.25
C TRP A 7 10.21 12.17 -0.67
N SER A 8 10.17 10.99 -0.08
CA SER A 8 10.42 9.72 -0.74
C SER A 8 9.13 8.91 -0.81
N LYS A 9 9.10 7.84 -1.62
CA LYS A 9 7.97 6.91 -1.67
C LYS A 9 7.56 6.43 -0.27
N GLN A 10 8.54 6.30 0.63
CA GLN A 10 8.31 5.96 2.04
C GLN A 10 7.45 6.98 2.79
N THR A 11 7.54 8.28 2.48
CA THR A 11 6.70 9.32 3.09
C THR A 11 5.22 9.11 2.74
N VAL A 12 4.92 8.82 1.47
CA VAL A 12 3.54 8.56 1.02
C VAL A 12 2.98 7.30 1.69
N HIS A 13 3.80 6.25 1.79
CA HIS A 13 3.42 5.04 2.51
C HIS A 13 3.24 5.28 4.01
N ALA A 14 4.11 6.08 4.65
CA ALA A 14 3.97 6.44 6.06
C ALA A 14 2.69 7.23 6.29
N ARG A 15 2.33 8.17 5.40
CA ARG A 15 1.05 8.87 5.51
C ARG A 15 -0.13 7.91 5.35
N LEU A 16 -0.12 7.02 4.36
CA LEU A 16 -1.17 6.00 4.22
C LEU A 16 -1.30 5.16 5.50
N GLY A 17 -0.17 4.73 6.07
CA GLY A 17 -0.10 3.92 7.28
C GLY A 17 -0.67 4.65 8.49
N LEU A 18 -0.23 5.89 8.71
CA LEU A 18 -0.75 6.75 9.77
C LEU A 18 -2.26 6.94 9.62
N THR A 19 -2.73 7.22 8.41
CA THR A 19 -4.16 7.43 8.13
C THR A 19 -4.98 6.18 8.41
N VAL A 20 -4.61 5.03 7.83
CA VAL A 20 -5.42 3.80 7.96
C VAL A 20 -5.42 3.28 9.39
N GLU A 21 -4.27 3.29 10.08
CA GLU A 21 -4.20 2.78 11.45
C GLU A 21 -4.84 3.73 12.46
N THR A 22 -4.77 5.06 12.26
CA THR A 22 -5.52 6.00 13.11
C THR A 22 -7.02 5.77 12.98
N LEU A 23 -7.53 5.53 11.77
CA LEU A 23 -8.94 5.21 11.55
C LEU A 23 -9.34 3.88 12.20
N LEU A 24 -8.51 2.84 12.08
CA LEU A 24 -8.77 1.53 12.72
C LEU A 24 -8.73 1.61 14.24
N ALA A 25 -7.89 2.48 14.81
CA ALA A 25 -7.83 2.76 16.24
C ALA A 25 -8.96 3.69 16.74
N GLY A 26 -9.92 4.06 15.89
CA GLY A 26 -11.02 4.98 16.24
C GLY A 26 -10.56 6.43 16.49
N GLY A 27 -9.34 6.77 16.08
CA GLY A 27 -8.75 8.10 16.24
C GLY A 27 -9.28 9.12 15.23
N ARG A 28 -8.98 10.39 15.50
CA ARG A 28 -9.24 11.51 14.57
C ARG A 28 -8.00 11.76 13.73
N LEU A 29 -8.21 12.09 12.46
CA LEU A 29 -7.14 12.48 11.55
C LEU A 29 -6.92 13.98 11.62
N ASP A 30 -5.69 14.39 11.89
CA ASP A 30 -5.29 15.79 11.78
C ASP A 30 -5.14 16.19 10.30
N GLU A 31 -5.38 17.48 10.04
CA GLU A 31 -5.04 18.07 8.76
C GLU A 31 -3.55 17.85 8.45
N SER A 32 -3.26 17.51 7.20
CA SER A 32 -1.89 17.36 6.73
C SER A 32 -1.69 18.01 5.38
N ASP A 33 -0.62 18.76 5.27
CA ASP A 33 -0.08 19.14 3.98
C ASP A 33 0.71 17.96 3.39
N LEU A 34 0.44 17.65 2.12
CA LEU A 34 1.18 16.66 1.36
C LEU A 34 2.02 17.33 0.27
N PRO A 35 3.19 16.77 -0.07
CA PRO A 35 4.10 17.43 -0.98
C PRO A 35 3.59 17.41 -2.42
N SER A 36 2.86 16.37 -2.81
CA SER A 36 2.20 16.28 -4.11
C SER A 36 0.69 16.13 -3.94
N PRO A 37 -0.13 16.81 -4.77
CA PRO A 37 -1.57 16.58 -4.77
C PRO A 37 -1.92 15.14 -5.19
N TRP A 38 -1.02 14.48 -5.94
CA TRP A 38 -1.18 13.09 -6.34
C TRP A 38 -0.97 12.11 -5.18
N ASP A 39 -0.24 12.50 -4.11
CA ASP A 39 -0.16 11.69 -2.89
C ASP A 39 -1.52 11.65 -2.19
N ALA A 40 -2.17 12.81 -2.06
CA ALA A 40 -3.49 12.93 -1.47
C ALA A 40 -4.53 12.13 -2.28
N TRP A 41 -4.46 12.23 -3.62
CA TRP A 41 -5.26 11.41 -4.52
C TRP A 41 -5.01 9.92 -4.31
N TRP A 42 -3.75 9.48 -4.32
CA TRP A 42 -3.39 8.07 -4.16
C TRP A 42 -3.94 7.51 -2.84
N ILE A 43 -3.72 8.21 -1.72
CA ILE A 43 -4.21 7.78 -0.41
C ILE A 43 -5.75 7.73 -0.38
N SER A 44 -6.41 8.78 -0.88
CA SER A 44 -7.88 8.84 -0.94
C SER A 44 -8.47 7.69 -1.77
N HIS A 45 -7.87 7.41 -2.93
CA HIS A 45 -8.29 6.36 -3.85
C HIS A 45 -8.06 4.96 -3.26
N ARG A 46 -6.89 4.73 -2.66
CA ARG A 46 -6.54 3.49 -1.95
C ARG A 46 -7.52 3.18 -0.83
N LEU A 47 -7.94 4.18 -0.07
CA LEU A 47 -8.87 4.03 1.06
C LEU A 47 -10.35 4.14 0.67
N ALA A 48 -10.65 4.39 -0.61
CA ALA A 48 -12.00 4.65 -1.11
C ALA A 48 -12.76 5.75 -0.33
N ARG A 49 -12.02 6.74 0.19
CA ARG A 49 -12.56 7.83 1.03
C ARG A 49 -12.13 9.17 0.47
N PRO A 50 -13.02 10.17 0.37
CA PRO A 50 -12.66 11.49 -0.13
C PRO A 50 -11.52 12.12 0.67
N ALA A 51 -10.61 12.83 0.00
CA ALA A 51 -9.48 13.49 0.67
C ALA A 51 -9.88 14.42 1.84
N PRO A 52 -10.95 15.24 1.74
CA PRO A 52 -11.39 16.05 2.89
C PRO A 52 -11.81 15.22 4.11
N ALA A 53 -12.39 14.03 3.90
CA ALA A 53 -12.75 13.12 4.99
C ALA A 53 -11.53 12.44 5.65
N LEU A 54 -10.34 12.64 5.08
CA LEU A 54 -9.07 12.13 5.57
C LEU A 54 -8.14 13.24 6.07
N GLY A 55 -8.64 14.48 6.21
CA GLY A 55 -7.82 15.63 6.61
C GLY A 55 -6.77 16.01 5.57
N MET A 56 -7.06 15.80 4.29
CA MET A 56 -6.14 16.13 3.19
C MET A 56 -6.78 17.11 2.21
N ASP A 57 -6.01 18.10 1.79
CA ASP A 57 -6.41 19.05 0.76
C ASP A 57 -5.39 19.05 -0.41
N PRO A 58 -5.69 18.35 -1.51
CA PRO A 58 -4.81 18.33 -2.68
C PRO A 58 -4.58 19.73 -3.28
N ALA A 59 -5.47 20.69 -3.09
CA ALA A 59 -5.31 22.04 -3.66
C ALA A 59 -4.16 22.82 -2.98
N ARG A 60 -3.83 22.49 -1.73
CA ARG A 60 -2.74 23.09 -0.94
C ARG A 60 -1.36 22.49 -1.24
N SER A 61 -1.29 21.34 -1.90
CA SER A 61 -0.01 20.67 -2.18
C SER A 61 0.80 21.37 -3.27
N PRO A 62 2.07 21.76 -3.02
CA PRO A 62 2.85 22.57 -3.98
C PRO A 62 3.41 21.78 -5.18
N GLY A 63 3.54 20.45 -5.10
CA GLY A 63 4.33 19.63 -6.03
C GLY A 63 3.73 19.34 -7.42
N ALA A 64 2.82 20.16 -7.92
CA ALA A 64 2.30 20.04 -9.30
C ALA A 64 1.85 21.40 -9.86
N CYS A 65 1.69 21.50 -11.19
CA CYS A 65 1.11 22.68 -11.81
C CYS A 65 -0.37 22.90 -11.41
N PRO A 66 -0.93 24.11 -11.61
CA PRO A 66 -2.31 24.44 -11.22
C PRO A 66 -3.37 23.47 -11.76
N ASP A 67 -3.28 23.08 -13.04
CA ASP A 67 -4.25 22.16 -13.65
C ASP A 67 -4.20 20.77 -13.01
N CYS A 68 -2.98 20.29 -12.73
CA CYS A 68 -2.74 18.98 -12.16
C CYS A 68 -3.11 18.96 -10.66
N ARG A 69 -3.01 20.09 -9.93
CA ARG A 69 -3.61 20.26 -8.59
C ARG A 69 -5.14 20.21 -8.62
N ARG A 70 -5.77 20.95 -9.55
CA ARG A 70 -7.23 20.97 -9.71
C ARG A 70 -7.77 19.57 -10.04
N ALA A 71 -7.16 18.88 -11.00
CA ALA A 71 -7.55 17.53 -11.38
C ALA A 71 -7.45 16.54 -10.21
N ALA A 72 -6.33 16.56 -9.47
CA ALA A 72 -6.16 15.72 -8.29
C ALA A 72 -7.21 16.04 -7.20
N ALA A 73 -7.51 17.32 -6.94
CA ALA A 73 -8.55 17.74 -6.00
C ALA A 73 -9.93 17.21 -6.40
N GLU A 74 -10.32 17.39 -7.67
CA GLU A 74 -11.60 16.90 -8.21
C GLU A 74 -11.73 15.37 -8.13
N LEU A 75 -10.68 14.64 -8.50
CA LEU A 75 -10.67 13.17 -8.43
C LEU A 75 -10.73 12.66 -6.98
N SER A 76 -10.04 13.34 -6.06
CA SER A 76 -9.96 12.95 -4.65
C SER A 76 -11.20 13.32 -3.85
N ALA A 77 -11.98 14.30 -4.29
CA ALA A 77 -13.19 14.75 -3.60
C ALA A 77 -14.43 13.88 -3.90
N SER A 78 -14.41 13.09 -4.98
CA SER A 78 -15.56 12.28 -5.39
C SER A 78 -15.83 11.11 -4.42
N ARG A 79 -17.05 10.57 -4.46
CA ARG A 79 -17.50 9.45 -3.61
C ARG A 79 -17.97 8.26 -4.46
N PRO A 80 -17.16 7.20 -4.62
CA PRO A 80 -15.76 7.08 -4.17
C PRO A 80 -14.79 7.96 -5.01
N PRO A 81 -13.54 8.17 -4.56
CA PRO A 81 -12.52 8.85 -5.34
C PRO A 81 -12.27 8.18 -6.70
N ARG A 82 -12.25 8.97 -7.77
CA ARG A 82 -12.13 8.46 -9.16
C ARG A 82 -10.68 8.16 -9.53
N HIS A 83 -10.50 7.19 -10.43
CA HIS A 83 -9.20 6.93 -11.05
C HIS A 83 -8.88 7.96 -12.15
N THR A 84 -7.62 8.03 -12.59
CA THR A 84 -7.13 9.03 -13.55
C THR A 84 -7.52 8.77 -15.01
N ASP A 85 -8.24 7.69 -15.34
CA ASP A 85 -8.53 7.33 -16.75
C ASP A 85 -9.48 8.29 -17.45
N GLY A 86 -10.23 9.09 -16.68
CA GLY A 86 -11.08 10.15 -17.23
C GLY A 86 -10.31 11.44 -17.58
N LEU A 87 -9.02 11.51 -17.28
CA LEU A 87 -8.19 12.65 -17.63
C LEU A 87 -7.75 12.58 -19.10
N PRO A 88 -7.51 13.72 -19.77
CA PRO A 88 -6.91 13.73 -21.11
C PRO A 88 -5.59 12.94 -21.15
N ILE A 89 -5.38 12.16 -22.21
CA ILE A 89 -4.16 11.36 -22.43
C ILE A 89 -3.43 11.89 -23.68
N PRO A 90 -2.17 12.34 -23.57
CA PRO A 90 -1.41 12.54 -22.33
C PRO A 90 -1.90 13.78 -21.55
N PRO A 91 -1.76 13.81 -20.21
CA PRO A 91 -2.01 15.03 -19.46
C PRO A 91 -0.99 16.09 -19.88
N PRO A 92 -1.41 17.34 -20.16
CA PRO A 92 -0.59 18.34 -20.84
C PRO A 92 0.67 18.74 -20.05
N CYS A 93 0.63 18.61 -18.73
CA CYS A 93 1.67 19.09 -17.81
C CYS A 93 2.76 18.05 -17.47
N GLY A 94 2.56 16.76 -17.78
CA GLY A 94 3.48 15.66 -17.40
C GLY A 94 3.64 15.35 -15.90
N CYS A 95 3.06 16.15 -14.98
CA CYS A 95 3.24 15.99 -13.53
C CYS A 95 2.75 14.63 -13.00
N LEU A 96 1.56 14.19 -13.43
CA LEU A 96 1.02 12.88 -13.06
C LEU A 96 1.95 11.75 -13.52
N HIS A 97 2.41 11.82 -14.78
CA HIS A 97 3.33 10.81 -15.31
C HIS A 97 4.63 10.76 -14.51
N THR A 98 5.23 11.92 -14.21
CA THR A 98 6.44 12.04 -13.38
C THR A 98 6.22 11.41 -12.00
N TRP A 99 5.10 11.72 -11.36
CA TRP A 99 4.74 11.16 -10.06
C TRP A 99 4.55 9.63 -10.12
N CYS A 100 3.85 9.11 -11.12
CA CYS A 100 3.66 7.66 -11.29
C CYS A 100 4.98 6.93 -11.59
N THR A 101 5.86 7.52 -12.41
CA THR A 101 7.21 6.99 -12.66
C THR A 101 8.03 6.93 -11.38
N TRP A 102 7.97 7.99 -10.56
CA TRP A 102 8.65 8.02 -9.26
C TRP A 102 8.10 6.98 -8.28
N MET A 103 6.77 6.86 -8.13
CA MET A 103 6.16 5.84 -7.26
C MET A 103 6.50 4.40 -7.65
N ARG A 104 6.78 4.17 -8.93
CA ARG A 104 7.12 2.85 -9.48
C ARG A 104 8.61 2.61 -9.62
N ALA A 105 9.44 3.62 -9.40
CA ALA A 105 10.88 3.46 -9.40
C ALA A 105 11.30 2.51 -8.26
N PRO A 106 12.35 1.70 -8.47
CA PRO A 106 12.99 0.97 -7.38
C PRO A 106 13.39 1.96 -6.27
N ALA A 107 12.98 1.68 -5.04
CA ALA A 107 13.37 2.45 -3.88
C ALA A 107 14.32 1.62 -3.00
N PRO A 108 15.25 2.25 -2.26
CA PRO A 108 16.02 1.55 -1.24
C PRO A 108 15.11 0.80 -0.29
N PHE A 109 15.56 -0.38 0.14
CA PHE A 109 14.85 -1.13 1.17
C PHE A 109 14.70 -0.26 2.42
N HIS A 110 13.48 -0.13 2.90
CA HIS A 110 13.16 0.58 4.13
C HIS A 110 12.49 -0.40 5.09
N ARG A 111 13.04 -0.50 6.30
CA ARG A 111 12.57 -1.44 7.30
C ARG A 111 11.36 -0.85 8.00
N TRP A 112 10.18 -1.35 7.66
CA TRP A 112 8.94 -1.08 8.39
C TRP A 112 8.81 -1.99 9.62
N PRO A 113 8.20 -1.54 10.72
CA PRO A 113 7.76 -2.46 11.76
C PRO A 113 6.73 -3.44 11.17
N ILE A 114 6.95 -4.74 11.39
CA ILE A 114 6.23 -5.82 10.69
C ILE A 114 4.84 -5.98 11.34
N PRO A 115 3.73 -6.01 10.55
CA PRO A 115 2.42 -6.38 11.07
C PRO A 115 2.32 -7.90 11.22
N ARG A 116 1.50 -8.37 12.17
CA ARG A 116 1.15 -9.80 12.28
C ARG A 116 0.23 -10.22 11.13
N LEU A 117 -0.66 -9.34 10.69
CA LEU A 117 -1.61 -9.56 9.61
C LEU A 117 -0.96 -9.28 8.26
N ALA A 118 -1.26 -10.14 7.29
CA ALA A 118 -0.94 -9.93 5.89
C ALA A 118 -2.08 -10.36 4.98
N LEU A 119 -2.08 -9.83 3.76
CA LEU A 119 -2.97 -10.28 2.69
C LEU A 119 -2.16 -10.89 1.56
N ALA A 120 -2.57 -12.08 1.13
CA ALA A 120 -2.12 -12.70 -0.09
C ALA A 120 -3.27 -12.81 -1.09
N LEU A 121 -3.06 -12.33 -2.31
CA LEU A 121 -4.01 -12.44 -3.40
C LEU A 121 -3.40 -13.29 -4.51
N ALA A 122 -3.81 -14.55 -4.60
CA ALA A 122 -3.50 -15.41 -5.73
C ALA A 122 -4.37 -14.98 -6.93
N LYS A 123 -3.70 -14.56 -8.00
CA LYS A 123 -4.29 -13.98 -9.21
C LYS A 123 -5.04 -15.03 -10.04
N PRO A 124 -5.79 -14.63 -11.10
CA PRO A 124 -6.38 -15.58 -12.02
C PRO A 124 -5.32 -16.52 -12.60
N ASP A 125 -5.69 -17.78 -12.80
CA ASP A 125 -4.86 -18.89 -13.29
C ASP A 125 -3.65 -19.25 -12.41
N ALA A 126 -3.47 -18.61 -11.24
CA ALA A 126 -2.37 -18.96 -10.35
C ALA A 126 -2.55 -20.36 -9.76
N PRO A 127 -1.46 -21.14 -9.54
CA PRO A 127 -1.55 -22.44 -8.90
C PRO A 127 -1.82 -22.27 -7.39
N ARG A 128 -3.10 -22.08 -7.04
CA ARG A 128 -3.57 -21.68 -5.70
C ARG A 128 -3.13 -22.64 -4.60
N GLU A 129 -3.17 -23.94 -4.87
CA GLU A 129 -2.85 -24.97 -3.89
C GLU A 129 -1.35 -24.96 -3.54
N PRO A 130 -0.41 -24.98 -4.52
CA PRO A 130 1.01 -24.71 -4.23
C PRO A 130 1.28 -23.40 -3.49
N ILE A 131 0.60 -22.30 -3.85
CA ILE A 131 0.75 -21.01 -3.16
C ILE A 131 0.31 -21.13 -1.69
N THR A 132 -0.89 -21.66 -1.46
CA THR A 132 -1.46 -21.81 -0.11
C THR A 132 -0.57 -22.67 0.77
N ARG A 133 -0.12 -23.82 0.24
CA ARG A 133 0.78 -24.74 0.96
C ARG A 133 2.10 -24.07 1.32
N TYR A 134 2.64 -23.23 0.45
CA TYR A 134 3.85 -22.49 0.76
C TYR A 134 3.61 -21.44 1.85
N LEU A 135 2.54 -20.66 1.74
CA LEU A 135 2.19 -19.64 2.72
C LEU A 135 1.94 -20.25 4.12
N ALA A 136 1.32 -21.41 4.19
CA ALA A 136 1.04 -22.13 5.44
C ALA A 136 2.31 -22.54 6.23
N ARG A 137 3.50 -22.47 5.62
CA ARG A 137 4.79 -22.69 6.33
C ARG A 137 5.24 -21.50 7.16
N HIS A 138 4.69 -20.32 6.86
CA HIS A 138 5.09 -19.04 7.45
C HIS A 138 3.95 -18.37 8.20
N TYR A 139 2.71 -18.68 7.83
CA TYR A 139 1.52 -18.03 8.34
C TYR A 139 0.45 -19.03 8.73
N ARG A 140 -0.33 -18.71 9.76
CA ARG A 140 -1.66 -19.27 9.94
C ARG A 140 -2.62 -18.58 8.97
N ILE A 141 -3.37 -19.34 8.19
CA ILE A 141 -4.39 -18.80 7.30
C ILE A 141 -5.68 -18.62 8.10
N LEU A 142 -6.10 -17.37 8.31
CA LEU A 142 -7.32 -17.04 9.07
C LEU A 142 -8.57 -17.15 8.20
N HIS A 143 -8.50 -16.59 6.99
CA HIS A 143 -9.62 -16.57 6.06
C HIS A 143 -9.15 -16.88 4.64
N ARG A 144 -10.05 -17.52 3.88
CA ARG A 144 -9.91 -17.77 2.45
C ARG A 144 -11.19 -17.34 1.76
N ARG A 145 -11.08 -16.49 0.75
CA ARG A 145 -12.22 -15.99 -0.03
C ARG A 145 -11.90 -16.01 -1.52
N THR A 146 -12.84 -16.49 -2.32
CA THR A 146 -12.82 -16.27 -3.76
C THR A 146 -13.35 -14.87 -4.05
N VAL A 147 -12.60 -14.08 -4.81
CA VAL A 147 -12.96 -12.71 -5.19
C VAL A 147 -12.95 -12.56 -6.71
N HIS A 148 -13.96 -11.89 -7.25
CA HIS A 148 -14.01 -11.46 -8.65
C HIS A 148 -13.72 -9.97 -8.68
N LEU A 149 -12.56 -9.60 -9.18
CA LEU A 149 -12.15 -8.20 -9.22
C LEU A 149 -12.81 -7.51 -10.41
N SER A 150 -13.38 -6.34 -10.16
CA SER A 150 -13.73 -5.38 -11.20
C SER A 150 -12.49 -4.56 -11.60
N SER A 151 -12.55 -3.83 -12.73
CA SER A 151 -11.49 -2.88 -13.08
C SER A 151 -11.29 -1.80 -12.02
N VAL A 152 -12.36 -1.42 -11.29
CA VAL A 152 -12.27 -0.48 -10.17
C VAL A 152 -11.43 -1.05 -9.04
N ASP A 153 -11.60 -2.33 -8.72
CA ASP A 153 -10.80 -3.00 -7.67
C ASP A 153 -9.33 -3.11 -8.09
N VAL A 154 -9.07 -3.47 -9.35
CA VAL A 154 -7.70 -3.52 -9.90
C VAL A 154 -7.03 -2.15 -9.83
N ARG A 155 -7.74 -1.09 -10.21
CA ARG A 155 -7.23 0.29 -10.17
C ARG A 155 -7.01 0.78 -8.74
N ARG A 156 -7.80 0.32 -7.77
CA ARG A 156 -7.54 0.58 -6.35
C ARG A 156 -6.33 -0.18 -5.82
N LEU A 157 -6.10 -1.41 -6.28
CA LEU A 157 -4.92 -2.19 -5.89
C LEU A 157 -3.62 -1.61 -6.46
N TYR A 158 -3.67 -0.92 -7.59
CA TYR A 158 -2.49 -0.42 -8.30
C TYR A 158 -2.70 0.92 -9.02
N PRO A 159 -3.10 1.99 -8.29
CA PRO A 159 -3.48 3.28 -8.87
C PRO A 159 -2.31 4.02 -9.51
N GLU A 160 -1.08 3.76 -9.07
CA GLU A 160 0.11 4.40 -9.62
C GLU A 160 0.55 3.84 -10.98
N ALA A 161 -0.12 2.80 -11.48
CA ALA A 161 0.22 2.27 -12.80
C ALA A 161 -0.21 3.21 -13.93
N TYR A 162 0.66 3.28 -14.91
CA TYR A 162 0.53 4.19 -16.04
C TYR A 162 0.90 3.49 -17.35
N GLY A 163 0.51 4.12 -18.46
CA GLY A 163 0.64 3.57 -19.80
C GLY A 163 -0.63 2.80 -20.19
N ALA A 164 -1.41 3.36 -21.11
CA ALA A 164 -2.74 2.86 -21.47
C ALA A 164 -2.75 1.36 -21.79
N ARG A 165 -1.79 0.89 -22.60
CA ARG A 165 -1.64 -0.53 -22.93
C ARG A 165 -1.37 -1.40 -21.71
N PHE A 166 -0.43 -1.01 -20.86
CA PHE A 166 -0.07 -1.78 -19.66
C PHE A 166 -1.24 -1.86 -18.66
N VAL A 167 -1.94 -0.74 -18.46
CA VAL A 167 -3.14 -0.70 -17.60
C VAL A 167 -4.24 -1.60 -18.18
N ALA A 168 -4.52 -1.51 -19.48
CA ALA A 168 -5.52 -2.35 -20.14
C ALA A 168 -5.20 -3.85 -20.06
N GLU A 169 -3.95 -4.26 -20.33
CA GLU A 169 -3.52 -5.66 -20.23
C GLU A 169 -3.63 -6.20 -18.80
N ARG A 170 -3.26 -5.38 -17.81
CA ARG A 170 -3.37 -5.76 -16.40
C ARG A 170 -4.82 -5.89 -15.96
N ASP A 171 -5.66 -4.91 -16.31
CA ASP A 171 -7.09 -4.94 -16.01
C ASP A 171 -7.70 -6.21 -16.63
N ALA A 172 -7.49 -6.43 -17.93
CA ALA A 172 -7.97 -7.61 -18.64
C ALA A 172 -7.54 -8.93 -17.97
N TYR A 173 -6.28 -9.04 -17.54
CA TYR A 173 -5.81 -10.23 -16.84
C TYR A 173 -6.44 -10.39 -15.45
N LEU A 174 -6.44 -9.36 -14.61
CA LEU A 174 -6.91 -9.48 -13.23
C LEU A 174 -8.43 -9.62 -13.13
N THR A 175 -9.17 -9.21 -14.15
CA THR A 175 -10.62 -9.39 -14.26
C THR A 175 -11.02 -10.63 -15.09
N SER A 176 -10.08 -11.41 -15.63
CA SER A 176 -10.40 -12.55 -16.52
C SER A 176 -11.01 -13.75 -15.80
N GLY A 177 -11.00 -13.76 -14.47
CA GLY A 177 -11.52 -14.87 -13.67
C GLY A 177 -11.36 -14.65 -12.17
N PRO A 178 -11.72 -15.66 -11.36
CA PRO A 178 -11.62 -15.57 -9.92
C PRO A 178 -10.17 -15.49 -9.43
N SER A 179 -9.95 -14.62 -8.46
CA SER A 179 -8.75 -14.62 -7.60
C SER A 179 -9.07 -15.24 -6.24
N GLN A 180 -8.05 -15.62 -5.48
CA GLN A 180 -8.20 -16.08 -4.11
C GLN A 180 -7.47 -15.14 -3.15
N ALA A 181 -8.24 -14.47 -2.30
CA ALA A 181 -7.73 -13.66 -1.19
C ALA A 181 -7.56 -14.54 0.05
N LEU A 182 -6.41 -14.44 0.69
CA LEU A 182 -6.04 -15.14 1.92
C LEU A 182 -5.65 -14.11 2.97
N VAL A 183 -6.33 -14.12 4.11
CA VAL A 183 -5.92 -13.34 5.29
C VAL A 183 -4.99 -14.22 6.12
N LEU A 184 -3.79 -13.70 6.37
CA LEU A 184 -2.68 -14.43 6.95
C LEU A 184 -2.32 -13.83 8.31
N LEU A 185 -1.90 -14.67 9.24
CA LEU A 185 -1.40 -14.28 10.55
C LEU A 185 -0.01 -14.89 10.79
N ASP A 186 0.95 -14.03 11.05
CA ASP A 186 2.21 -14.38 11.68
C ASP A 186 2.17 -13.90 13.14
N ALA A 187 1.92 -14.84 14.06
CA ALA A 187 1.83 -14.52 15.48
C ALA A 187 3.11 -13.89 16.05
N SER A 188 4.26 -14.14 15.41
CA SER A 188 5.57 -13.65 15.84
C SER A 188 5.96 -12.27 15.29
N ALA A 189 5.19 -11.74 14.32
CA ALA A 189 5.54 -10.52 13.57
C ALA A 189 7.00 -10.50 13.06
N SER A 190 7.50 -11.63 12.59
CA SER A 190 8.88 -11.82 12.14
C SER A 190 9.02 -11.97 10.63
N VAL A 191 7.93 -12.32 9.94
CA VAL A 191 7.94 -12.66 8.52
C VAL A 191 7.75 -11.42 7.64
N GLN A 192 8.74 -11.12 6.80
CA GLN A 192 8.62 -10.08 5.78
C GLN A 192 7.85 -10.60 4.56
N ALA A 193 6.65 -10.07 4.34
CA ALA A 193 5.76 -10.44 3.23
C ALA A 193 6.44 -10.34 1.86
N GLY A 194 7.28 -9.32 1.64
CA GLY A 194 8.04 -9.15 0.41
C GLY A 194 8.99 -10.32 0.10
N THR A 195 9.67 -10.86 1.12
CA THR A 195 10.56 -12.02 0.98
C THR A 195 9.76 -13.28 0.63
N VAL A 196 8.62 -13.52 1.29
CA VAL A 196 7.74 -14.65 0.98
C VAL A 196 7.19 -14.55 -0.44
N LYS A 197 6.70 -13.36 -0.83
CA LYS A 197 6.21 -13.08 -2.19
C LYS A 197 7.26 -13.36 -3.26
N ALA A 198 8.49 -12.87 -3.08
CA ALA A 198 9.59 -13.12 -4.01
C ALA A 198 9.91 -14.62 -4.11
N ALA A 199 9.92 -15.32 -2.98
CA ALA A 199 10.22 -16.74 -2.91
C ALA A 199 9.14 -17.62 -3.57
N VAL A 200 7.85 -17.23 -3.48
CA VAL A 200 6.76 -17.89 -4.21
C VAL A 200 6.90 -17.66 -5.71
N ARG A 201 7.11 -16.40 -6.13
CA ARG A 201 7.24 -16.03 -7.55
C ARG A 201 8.40 -16.75 -8.23
N SER A 202 9.55 -16.83 -7.56
CA SER A 202 10.72 -17.56 -8.05
C SER A 202 10.42 -19.05 -8.25
N ARG A 203 9.81 -19.71 -7.26
CA ARG A 203 9.49 -21.15 -7.33
C ARG A 203 8.49 -21.51 -8.42
N LEU A 204 7.55 -20.61 -8.70
CA LEU A 204 6.51 -20.82 -9.71
C LEU A 204 6.90 -20.29 -11.09
N GLN A 205 8.17 -19.87 -11.29
CA GLN A 205 8.67 -19.33 -12.55
C GLN A 205 7.80 -18.20 -13.11
N ALA A 206 7.29 -17.36 -12.21
CA ALA A 206 6.26 -16.40 -12.54
C ALA A 206 6.79 -15.28 -13.46
N GLY A 207 6.10 -15.04 -14.58
CA GLY A 207 6.45 -13.97 -15.53
C GLY A 207 6.11 -12.57 -14.99
N ARG A 208 6.54 -11.51 -15.70
CA ARG A 208 6.35 -10.11 -15.25
C ARG A 208 4.88 -9.72 -15.04
N LEU A 209 4.01 -10.03 -16.00
CA LEU A 209 2.56 -9.76 -15.91
C LEU A 209 1.83 -10.87 -15.14
N ARG A 210 2.21 -12.13 -15.39
CA ARG A 210 1.65 -13.33 -14.73
C ARG A 210 2.49 -13.73 -13.53
N ASN A 211 2.65 -12.81 -12.57
CA ASN A 211 3.48 -13.03 -11.39
C ASN A 211 2.76 -13.80 -10.25
N HIS A 212 1.62 -14.43 -10.54
CA HIS A 212 0.78 -15.34 -9.73
C HIS A 212 0.25 -14.85 -8.36
N LEU A 213 1.02 -14.07 -7.60
CA LEU A 213 0.74 -13.68 -6.23
C LEU A 213 0.95 -12.18 -6.04
N HIS A 214 0.01 -11.51 -5.40
CA HIS A 214 0.16 -10.17 -4.84
C HIS A 214 0.21 -10.23 -3.31
N MET A 215 1.15 -9.49 -2.73
CA MET A 215 1.26 -9.18 -1.30
C MET A 215 1.89 -7.79 -1.20
N ALA A 216 1.38 -6.94 -0.32
CA ALA A 216 1.98 -5.64 -0.02
C ALA A 216 3.39 -5.79 0.58
N ASP A 217 4.26 -4.81 0.32
CA ASP A 217 5.65 -4.79 0.81
C ASP A 217 5.82 -3.97 2.10
N ASN A 218 4.75 -3.33 2.57
CA ASN A 218 4.76 -2.48 3.75
C ASN A 218 3.40 -2.52 4.46
N PRO A 219 3.35 -2.20 5.76
CA PRO A 219 2.12 -2.36 6.56
C PRO A 219 0.99 -1.44 6.09
N ALA A 220 1.31 -0.24 5.60
CA ALA A 220 0.31 0.71 5.11
C ALA A 220 -0.49 0.14 3.92
N GLU A 221 0.22 -0.40 2.93
CA GLU A 221 -0.42 -1.08 1.80
C GLU A 221 -1.12 -2.37 2.24
N THR A 222 -0.57 -3.11 3.21
CA THR A 222 -1.21 -4.31 3.77
C THR A 222 -2.58 -3.99 4.34
N PHE A 223 -2.69 -2.97 5.20
CA PHE A 223 -3.97 -2.59 5.80
C PHE A 223 -4.93 -1.96 4.78
N ALA A 224 -4.43 -1.21 3.80
CA ALA A 224 -5.28 -0.70 2.71
C ALA A 224 -5.82 -1.84 1.82
N ASP A 225 -5.01 -2.86 1.52
CA ASP A 225 -5.45 -4.02 0.75
C ASP A 225 -6.47 -4.87 1.55
N LEU A 226 -6.23 -5.08 2.85
CA LEU A 226 -7.18 -5.76 3.73
C LEU A 226 -8.50 -5.00 3.82
N LEU A 227 -8.44 -3.67 4.00
CA LEU A 227 -9.61 -2.81 4.06
C LEU A 227 -10.44 -2.95 2.78
N HIS A 228 -9.75 -3.00 1.63
CA HIS A 228 -10.39 -3.12 0.34
C HIS A 228 -11.02 -4.49 0.09
N LEU A 229 -10.30 -5.59 0.33
CA LEU A 229 -10.72 -6.94 -0.08
C LEU A 229 -11.47 -7.73 1.00
N VAL A 230 -11.28 -7.37 2.26
CA VAL A 230 -11.97 -7.99 3.41
C VAL A 230 -13.14 -7.11 3.84
N GLY A 231 -12.92 -5.80 3.94
CA GLY A 231 -13.92 -4.82 4.38
C GLY A 231 -13.61 -4.26 5.75
N ILE A 232 -14.16 -3.08 6.07
CA ILE A 232 -13.82 -2.33 7.29
C ILE A 232 -14.20 -3.06 8.59
N ARG A 233 -15.37 -3.72 8.62
CA ARG A 233 -15.85 -4.41 9.82
C ARG A 233 -14.90 -5.53 10.22
N ASP A 234 -14.73 -6.50 9.31
CA ASP A 234 -13.84 -7.64 9.53
C ASP A 234 -12.39 -7.21 9.79
N LEU A 235 -11.90 -6.17 9.10
CA LEU A 235 -10.56 -5.64 9.38
C LEU A 235 -10.47 -5.02 10.78
N THR A 236 -11.49 -4.31 11.25
CA THR A 236 -11.48 -3.72 12.60
C THR A 236 -11.38 -4.83 13.65
N ASP A 237 -12.21 -5.86 13.54
CA ASP A 237 -12.19 -7.01 14.45
C ASP A 237 -10.81 -7.71 14.46
N LEU A 238 -10.24 -7.95 13.27
CA LEU A 238 -8.89 -8.54 13.14
C LEU A 238 -7.80 -7.62 13.71
N TYR A 239 -7.90 -6.31 13.49
CA TYR A 239 -6.94 -5.33 13.96
C TYR A 239 -6.95 -5.23 15.49
N GLU A 240 -8.12 -5.13 16.10
CA GLU A 240 -8.27 -5.14 17.55
C GLU A 240 -7.70 -6.42 18.18
N THR A 241 -7.97 -7.56 17.54
CA THR A 241 -7.53 -8.87 18.04
C THR A 241 -6.01 -9.07 17.94
N TYR A 242 -5.39 -8.67 16.83
CA TYR A 242 -4.02 -9.08 16.50
C TYR A 242 -3.00 -7.96 16.38
N GLU A 243 -3.42 -6.70 16.24
CA GLU A 243 -2.54 -5.59 15.88
C GLU A 243 -2.53 -4.42 16.86
N ALA A 244 -3.57 -4.27 17.67
CA ALA A 244 -3.74 -3.10 18.53
C ALA A 244 -2.57 -2.88 19.51
N ASP A 245 -1.96 -3.97 20.01
CA ASP A 245 -0.79 -3.91 20.90
C ASP A 245 0.50 -3.44 20.18
N LEU A 246 0.60 -3.65 18.87
CA LEU A 246 1.75 -3.25 18.04
C LEU A 246 1.55 -1.89 17.36
N ALA A 247 0.31 -1.42 17.27
CA ALA A 247 -0.05 -0.17 16.62
C ALA A 247 0.74 1.06 17.13
N PRO A 248 0.98 1.27 18.44
CA PRO A 248 1.71 2.45 18.91
C PRO A 248 3.12 2.56 18.31
N ALA A 249 3.83 1.44 18.18
CA ALA A 249 5.17 1.41 17.58
C ALA A 249 5.15 1.73 16.08
N ARG A 250 4.16 1.22 15.34
CA ARG A 250 3.98 1.56 13.92
C ARG A 250 3.59 3.01 13.71
N LEU A 251 2.64 3.52 14.50
CA LEU A 251 2.22 4.92 14.44
C LEU A 251 3.38 5.88 14.76
N ALA A 252 4.19 5.57 15.77
CA ALA A 252 5.40 6.33 16.07
C ALA A 252 6.39 6.31 14.90
N HIS A 253 6.60 5.15 14.27
CA HIS A 253 7.47 5.03 13.10
C HIS A 253 6.96 5.82 11.89
N TYR A 254 5.65 5.83 11.62
CA TYR A 254 5.08 6.64 10.55
C TYR A 254 5.32 8.13 10.79
N ARG A 255 5.09 8.61 12.02
CA ARG A 255 5.34 10.01 12.39
C ARG A 255 6.83 10.37 12.20
N ASP A 256 7.75 9.51 12.64
CA ASP A 256 9.19 9.74 12.46
C ASP A 256 9.58 9.84 10.97
N VAL A 257 9.04 8.97 10.12
CA VAL A 257 9.27 9.03 8.65
C VAL A 257 8.69 10.31 8.04
N LEU A 258 7.56 10.81 8.55
CA LEU A 258 6.94 12.05 8.08
C LEU A 258 7.69 13.30 8.58
N GLU A 259 8.25 13.28 9.78
CA GLU A 259 8.97 14.43 10.36
C GLU A 259 10.41 14.53 9.85
N ARG A 260 11.11 13.39 9.76
CA ARG A 260 12.56 13.34 9.50
C ARG A 260 12.92 12.80 8.12
N GLY A 261 11.93 12.29 7.37
CA GLY A 261 12.15 11.47 6.20
C GLY A 261 12.49 10.03 6.57
N ALA A 262 12.51 9.14 5.58
CA ALA A 262 12.94 7.76 5.82
C ALA A 262 14.40 7.73 6.29
N PRO A 263 14.75 7.08 7.41
CA PRO A 263 16.14 6.84 7.77
C PRO A 263 16.86 6.20 6.59
N GLY A 264 17.94 6.84 6.13
CA GLY A 264 18.83 6.23 5.16
C GLY A 264 19.33 4.86 5.66
N PRO A 265 19.83 3.99 4.77
CA PRO A 265 20.22 2.62 5.10
C PRO A 265 21.28 2.47 6.21
N ALA A 266 21.84 3.57 6.72
CA ALA A 266 22.96 3.59 7.67
C ALA A 266 22.62 4.00 9.12
N ARG A 267 21.34 4.15 9.54
CA ARG A 267 21.01 4.66 10.90
C ARG A 267 20.28 3.70 11.85
N LEU A 268 20.09 2.44 11.49
CA LEU A 268 19.68 1.42 12.47
C LEU A 268 20.93 0.77 13.03
N GLY A 269 21.55 1.46 13.99
CA GLY A 269 22.59 0.89 14.82
C GLY A 269 22.11 -0.45 15.37
N SER A 270 22.99 -1.43 15.28
CA SER A 270 22.93 -2.70 15.97
C SER A 270 22.65 -2.46 17.45
N ARG A 271 21.38 -2.44 17.85
CA ARG A 271 21.00 -2.88 19.19
C ARG A 271 21.26 -4.38 19.19
N THR A 272 22.52 -4.75 19.39
CA THR A 272 22.92 -6.05 19.89
C THR A 272 22.04 -6.33 21.09
N ALA A 273 21.20 -7.35 20.96
CA ALA A 273 20.53 -7.94 22.11
C ALA A 273 21.60 -8.18 23.18
N ARG A 274 21.37 -7.66 24.38
CA ARG A 274 22.19 -7.97 25.54
C ARG A 274 22.17 -9.51 25.65
N PRO A 275 23.30 -10.21 25.62
CA PRO A 275 23.29 -11.65 25.83
C PRO A 275 22.64 -11.92 27.19
N PRO A 276 21.85 -13.00 27.33
CA PRO A 276 21.29 -13.36 28.62
C PRO A 276 22.42 -13.57 29.63
N PRO A 277 22.21 -13.24 30.92
CA PRO A 277 23.19 -13.54 31.95
C PRO A 277 23.46 -15.05 31.92
N GLN A 278 24.75 -15.42 31.80
CA GLN A 278 25.18 -16.79 31.96
C GLN A 278 25.13 -17.18 33.45
N PRO A 279 24.81 -18.45 33.76
CA PRO A 279 24.72 -18.95 35.13
C PRO A 279 26.05 -18.88 35.87
#